data_AF-A0A523AZH7-F1
#
_entry.id   AF-A0A523AZH7-F1
#
_cell.length_a   1.000
_cell.length_b   1.000
_cell.length_c   1.000
_cell.angle_alpha   90.00
_cell.angle_beta   90.00
_cell.angle_gamma   90.00
#
_symmetry.space_group_name_H-M   'P 1'
#
loop_
_entity.id
_entity.type
_entity.pdbx_description
1 polymer ?
#
loop_
_entity_poly.entity_id
_entity_poly.type
_entity_poly.pdbx_seq_one_letter_code
_entity_poly.pdbx_strand_id
1 'polypeptide(L)'
;MAREVEEVGEIHLYGPGGPRYFRDGREYHSVGELQYFLEGLRKARMEGRLRLYMEGLRRRLKRNPSPEDLERGMEGLFELEHRSLLLGVLEVRDGKIFLGDFEVDWRELEGWIRVCLLGFWELTPERAWELARLILSSKKEAEERALRTLREVLGEELTEKLLKEGKILVKAANGREYLLTKNGEVLSPDGRERFCVQVKGGEKLPTYDLVLAKYLAIRDRPESISTLRRRRNWWEGRLRMLVHELEMLMFRMDEEGEEDEGLEDVVW
;
A
#
# COMPACT_ATOMS: atom_id res chain seq x y z
N MET A 1 21.11 28.42 6.66
CA MET A 1 20.59 28.17 8.03
C MET A 1 19.47 27.16 7.89
N ALA A 2 19.68 25.92 8.34
CA ALA A 2 18.62 24.93 8.36
C ALA A 2 17.62 25.35 9.46
N ARG A 3 16.36 25.57 9.10
CA ARG A 3 15.29 25.70 10.10
C ARG A 3 15.22 24.37 10.86
N GLU A 4 15.33 24.42 12.18
CA GLU A 4 15.03 23.25 13.01
C GLU A 4 13.58 22.86 12.75
N VAL A 5 13.38 21.66 12.23
CA VAL A 5 12.05 21.09 11.99
C VAL A 5 11.49 20.71 13.36
N GLU A 6 10.49 21.45 13.83
CA GLU A 6 9.85 21.20 15.14
C GLU A 6 9.22 19.79 15.19
N GLU A 7 9.34 19.16 16.35
CA GLU A 7 8.67 17.89 16.63
C GLU A 7 7.18 18.16 16.82
N VAL A 8 6.35 17.65 15.90
CA VAL A 8 4.89 17.85 15.87
C VAL A 8 4.16 16.87 16.78
N GLY A 9 4.76 15.71 17.05
CA GLY A 9 4.25 14.77 18.04
C GLY A 9 4.56 13.31 17.74
N GLU A 10 3.85 12.44 18.46
CA GLU A 10 3.96 10.98 18.36
C GLU A 10 2.59 10.42 17.94
N ILE A 11 2.58 9.45 17.02
CA ILE A 11 1.38 8.70 16.64
C ILE A 11 1.61 7.23 16.97
N HIS A 12 0.69 6.65 17.73
CA HIS A 12 0.65 5.24 18.07
C HIS A 12 -0.36 4.52 17.19
N LEU A 13 0.11 3.64 16.32
CA LEU A 13 -0.74 2.84 15.46
C LEU A 13 -1.16 1.54 16.12
N TYR A 14 -2.38 1.09 15.84
CA TYR A 14 -2.81 -0.27 16.17
C TYR A 14 -1.95 -1.30 15.43
N GLY A 15 -1.29 -2.14 16.20
CA GLY A 15 -0.62 -3.37 15.77
C GLY A 15 -1.45 -4.62 16.09
N PRO A 16 -0.82 -5.80 16.13
CA PRO A 16 -1.52 -7.06 16.41
C PRO A 16 -2.19 -7.04 17.79
N GLY A 17 -3.40 -7.59 17.89
CA GLY A 17 -4.22 -7.55 19.10
C GLY A 17 -5.33 -6.49 19.08
N GLY A 18 -5.11 -5.35 18.42
CA GLY A 18 -6.13 -4.33 18.17
C GLY A 18 -6.64 -3.55 19.40
N PRO A 19 -7.53 -2.56 19.20
CA PRO A 19 -7.94 -1.58 20.22
C PRO A 19 -8.53 -2.15 21.52
N ARG A 20 -9.06 -3.38 21.48
CA ARG A 20 -9.80 -3.98 22.60
C ARG A 20 -8.94 -4.22 23.84
N TYR A 21 -7.61 -4.21 23.70
CA TYR A 21 -6.69 -4.59 24.79
C TYR A 21 -5.78 -3.47 25.28
N PHE A 22 -5.74 -2.32 24.60
CA PHE A 22 -4.95 -1.17 25.05
C PHE A 22 -5.78 -0.35 26.05
N ARG A 23 -5.55 -0.58 27.35
CA ARG A 23 -6.12 0.23 28.44
C ARG A 23 -5.01 0.90 29.23
N ASP A 24 -4.28 1.80 28.59
CA ASP A 24 -3.16 2.53 29.21
C ASP A 24 -3.27 4.07 29.10
N GLY A 25 -4.40 4.57 28.60
CA GLY A 25 -4.69 6.02 28.53
C GLY A 25 -4.02 6.76 27.37
N ARG A 26 -3.30 6.07 26.47
CA ARG A 26 -2.79 6.65 25.22
C ARG A 26 -3.87 6.70 24.14
N GLU A 27 -3.77 7.65 23.22
CA GLU A 27 -4.55 7.66 21.99
C GLU A 27 -3.89 6.76 20.95
N TYR A 28 -4.69 5.87 20.36
CA TYR A 28 -4.25 4.92 19.34
C TYR A 28 -5.04 5.14 18.06
N HIS A 29 -4.34 5.04 16.94
CA HIS A 29 -4.86 5.37 15.63
C HIS A 29 -4.80 4.17 14.70
N SER A 30 -5.82 4.03 13.88
CA SER A 30 -5.78 3.17 12.70
C SER A 30 -4.87 3.76 11.63
N VAL A 31 -4.44 2.90 10.71
CA VAL A 31 -3.70 3.34 9.52
C VAL A 31 -4.53 4.34 8.70
N GLY A 32 -5.86 4.19 8.64
CA GLY A 32 -6.75 5.17 7.98
C GLY A 32 -6.74 6.55 8.66
N GLU A 33 -6.74 6.61 10.00
CA GLU A 33 -6.65 7.87 10.73
C GLU A 33 -5.30 8.58 10.53
N LEU A 34 -4.21 7.82 10.41
CA LEU A 34 -2.91 8.38 10.00
C LEU A 34 -2.99 9.06 8.64
N GLN A 35 -3.69 8.48 7.65
CA GLN A 35 -3.87 9.12 6.35
C GLN A 35 -4.56 10.47 6.49
N TYR A 36 -5.67 10.53 7.22
CA TYR A 36 -6.42 11.77 7.43
C TYR A 36 -5.58 12.82 8.15
N PHE A 37 -4.81 12.41 9.15
CA PHE A 37 -3.91 13.29 9.88
C PHE A 37 -2.83 13.90 8.97
N LEU A 38 -2.13 13.05 8.20
CA LEU A 38 -1.10 13.51 7.27
C LEU A 38 -1.67 14.40 6.15
N GLU A 39 -2.85 14.08 5.64
CA GLU A 39 -3.55 14.97 4.70
C GLU A 39 -3.94 16.30 5.33
N GLY A 40 -4.34 16.31 6.61
CA GLY A 40 -4.63 17.49 7.40
C GLY A 40 -3.41 18.40 7.53
N LEU A 41 -2.27 17.84 7.96
CA LEU A 41 -1.00 18.56 8.03
C LEU A 41 -0.61 19.17 6.67
N ARG A 42 -0.74 18.39 5.59
CA ARG A 42 -0.46 18.86 4.23
C ARG A 42 -1.35 20.03 3.82
N LYS A 43 -2.67 19.93 4.07
CA LYS A 43 -3.64 21.00 3.73
C LYS A 43 -3.39 22.26 4.55
N ALA A 44 -3.01 22.10 5.82
CA ALA A 44 -2.66 23.19 6.72
C ALA A 44 -1.28 23.79 6.44
N ARG A 45 -0.49 23.21 5.51
CA ARG A 45 0.91 23.57 5.23
C ARG A 45 1.78 23.59 6.48
N MET A 46 1.52 22.65 7.38
CA MET A 46 2.33 22.46 8.58
C MET A 46 3.60 21.70 8.21
N GLU A 47 4.71 22.13 8.79
CA GLU A 47 6.00 21.45 8.67
C GLU A 47 6.37 20.87 10.02
N GLY A 48 7.00 19.69 10.02
CA GLY A 48 7.44 19.10 11.27
C GLY A 48 7.75 17.61 11.22
N ARG A 49 8.16 17.08 12.37
CA ARG A 49 8.52 15.66 12.55
C ARG A 49 7.47 14.91 13.36
N LEU A 50 7.15 13.71 12.91
CA LEU A 50 6.21 12.80 13.57
C LEU A 50 6.90 11.47 13.85
N ARG A 51 6.94 11.04 15.10
CA ARG A 51 7.38 9.67 15.44
C ARG A 51 6.21 8.70 15.27
N LEU A 52 6.45 7.63 14.52
CA LEU A 52 5.45 6.61 14.27
C LEU A 52 5.75 5.35 15.07
N TYR A 53 4.90 5.05 16.04
CA TYR A 53 4.95 3.83 16.83
C TYR A 53 3.90 2.83 16.35
N MET A 54 4.19 1.56 16.51
CA MET A 54 3.22 0.47 16.38
C MET A 54 3.12 -0.22 17.73
N GLU A 55 1.89 -0.40 18.19
CA GLU A 55 1.60 -0.96 19.50
C GLU A 55 0.93 -2.30 19.32
N GLY A 56 1.48 -3.34 19.95
CA GLY A 56 0.98 -4.69 19.82
C GLY A 56 0.80 -5.35 21.18
N LEU A 57 -0.22 -6.20 21.25
CA LEU A 57 -0.56 -6.92 22.45
C LEU A 57 -0.94 -8.35 22.09
N ARG A 58 -0.30 -9.33 22.74
CA ARG A 58 -0.61 -10.76 22.53
C ARG A 58 -0.73 -11.50 23.85
N ARG A 59 -1.53 -12.57 23.83
CA ARG A 59 -1.50 -13.60 24.87
C ARG A 59 -0.30 -14.50 24.61
N ARG A 60 0.52 -14.70 25.63
CA ARG A 60 1.67 -15.60 25.59
C ARG A 60 1.56 -16.61 26.72
N LEU A 61 1.92 -17.87 26.45
CA LEU A 61 1.99 -18.88 27.49
C LEU A 61 3.13 -18.53 28.46
N LYS A 62 2.83 -18.52 29.75
CA LYS A 62 3.84 -18.32 30.80
C LYS A 62 4.86 -19.43 30.73
N ARG A 63 6.15 -19.06 30.72
CA ARG A 63 7.24 -20.05 30.68
C ARG A 63 7.29 -20.92 31.95
N ASN A 64 6.95 -20.34 33.10
CA ASN A 64 6.94 -21.00 34.41
C ASN A 64 5.65 -20.61 35.18
N PRO A 65 4.51 -21.28 34.96
CA PRO A 65 3.27 -20.98 35.68
C PRO A 65 3.39 -21.37 37.17
N SER A 66 2.88 -20.51 38.07
CA SER A 66 2.81 -20.82 39.50
C SER A 66 1.69 -21.82 39.83
N PRO A 67 1.67 -22.45 41.02
CA PRO A 67 0.52 -23.24 41.45
C PRO A 67 -0.81 -22.46 41.43
N GLU A 68 -0.78 -21.18 41.81
CA GLU A 68 -1.93 -20.26 41.75
C GLU A 68 -2.40 -20.03 40.30
N ASP A 69 -1.48 -19.99 39.34
CA ASP A 69 -1.81 -19.89 37.92
C ASP A 69 -2.53 -21.15 37.42
N LEU A 70 -2.14 -22.32 37.91
CA LEU A 70 -2.80 -23.59 37.58
C LEU A 70 -4.21 -23.65 38.19
N GLU A 71 -4.39 -23.17 39.42
CA GLU A 71 -5.70 -23.07 40.09
C GLU A 71 -6.68 -22.16 39.35
N ARG A 72 -6.17 -21.13 38.67
CA ARG A 72 -6.97 -20.22 37.82
C ARG A 72 -7.29 -20.81 36.44
N GLY A 73 -6.90 -22.06 36.17
CA GLY A 73 -7.18 -22.76 34.93
C GLY A 73 -6.52 -22.10 33.72
N MET A 74 -7.15 -22.21 32.55
CA MET A 74 -6.58 -21.71 31.30
C MET A 74 -6.18 -20.23 31.36
N GLU A 75 -6.91 -19.37 32.07
CA GLU A 75 -6.58 -17.94 32.14
C GLU A 75 -5.28 -17.66 32.91
N GLY A 76 -4.96 -18.47 33.92
CA GLY A 76 -3.74 -18.30 34.70
C GLY A 76 -2.47 -18.69 33.93
N LEU A 77 -2.60 -19.54 32.90
CA LEU A 77 -1.48 -20.00 32.07
C LEU A 77 -0.97 -18.95 31.08
N PHE A 78 -1.75 -17.91 30.79
CA PHE A 78 -1.37 -16.87 29.85
C PHE A 78 -1.00 -15.57 30.57
N GLU A 79 -0.01 -14.89 30.01
CA GLU A 79 0.29 -13.49 30.31
C GLU A 79 0.01 -12.63 29.08
N LEU A 80 -0.33 -11.36 29.31
CA LEU A 80 -0.43 -10.39 28.23
C LEU A 80 0.93 -9.75 28.04
N GLU A 81 1.52 -9.98 26.86
CA GLU A 81 2.74 -9.31 26.43
C GLU A 81 2.35 -8.07 25.64
N HIS A 82 2.75 -6.90 26.15
CA HIS A 82 2.63 -5.62 25.47
C HIS A 82 3.97 -5.24 24.83
N ARG A 83 3.93 -4.71 23.61
CA ARG A 83 5.09 -4.23 22.89
C ARG A 83 4.78 -2.91 22.20
N SER A 84 5.67 -1.95 22.35
CA SER A 84 5.73 -0.71 21.57
C SER A 84 6.95 -0.76 20.66
N LEU A 85 6.78 -0.49 19.37
CA LEU A 85 7.87 -0.47 18.39
C LEU A 85 7.87 0.86 17.64
N LEU A 86 8.97 1.62 17.73
CA LEU A 86 9.20 2.75 16.85
C LEU A 86 9.46 2.23 15.43
N LEU A 87 8.55 2.53 14.49
CA LEU A 87 8.72 2.16 13.09
C LEU A 87 9.66 3.13 12.37
N GLY A 88 9.54 4.43 12.66
CA GLY A 88 10.34 5.45 12.02
C GLY A 88 9.86 6.87 12.33
N VAL A 89 10.52 7.84 11.70
CA VAL A 89 10.18 9.26 11.80
C VAL A 89 9.74 9.77 10.43
N LEU A 90 8.53 10.32 10.37
CA LEU A 90 8.02 11.00 9.20
C LEU A 90 8.33 12.49 9.31
N GLU A 91 8.86 13.08 8.25
CA GLU A 91 9.01 14.53 8.13
C GLU A 91 7.99 15.06 7.12
N VAL A 92 7.20 16.05 7.52
CA VAL A 92 6.35 16.81 6.60
C VAL A 92 7.03 18.14 6.34
N ARG A 93 7.34 18.42 5.07
CA ARG A 93 7.96 19.68 4.63
C ARG A 93 7.50 20.02 3.22
N ASP A 94 7.24 21.29 2.93
CA ASP A 94 6.75 21.74 1.61
C ASP A 94 5.52 20.97 1.09
N GLY A 95 4.64 20.51 1.99
CA GLY A 95 3.45 19.72 1.64
C GLY A 95 3.75 18.30 1.13
N LYS A 96 4.97 17.81 1.35
CA LYS A 96 5.43 16.46 1.02
C LYS A 96 5.75 15.69 2.31
N ILE A 97 5.64 14.38 2.25
CA ILE A 97 5.92 13.47 3.37
C ILE A 97 7.21 12.75 3.05
N PHE A 98 8.10 12.67 4.04
CA PHE A 98 9.37 11.99 3.92
C PHE A 98 9.52 10.95 5.01
N LEU A 99 10.09 9.79 4.65
CA LEU A 99 10.55 8.77 5.58
C LEU A 99 12.08 8.76 5.48
N GLY A 100 12.74 9.46 6.41
CA GLY A 100 14.13 9.93 6.30
C GLY A 100 14.41 10.67 4.99
N ASP A 101 15.25 10.12 4.11
CA ASP A 101 15.66 10.80 2.87
C ASP A 101 14.70 10.57 1.68
N PHE A 102 13.68 9.72 1.85
CA PHE A 102 12.77 9.34 0.77
C PHE A 102 11.48 10.14 0.84
N GLU A 103 11.11 10.83 -0.23
CA GLU A 103 9.74 11.33 -0.42
C GLU A 103 8.82 10.12 -0.62
N VAL A 104 7.72 10.06 0.14
CA VAL A 104 6.78 8.93 0.11
C VAL A 104 5.34 9.39 -0.13
N ASP A 105 4.62 8.64 -0.95
CA ASP A 105 3.17 8.73 -1.08
C ASP A 105 2.44 7.84 -0.06
N TRP A 106 1.12 8.02 0.05
CA TRP A 106 0.30 7.25 0.99
C TRP A 106 0.36 5.74 0.76
N ARG A 107 0.36 5.28 -0.51
CA ARG A 107 0.36 3.85 -0.81
C ARG A 107 1.67 3.19 -0.42
N GLU A 108 2.79 3.89 -0.61
CA GLU A 108 4.10 3.44 -0.18
C GLU A 108 4.19 3.32 1.35
N LEU A 109 3.72 4.36 2.04
CA LEU A 109 3.70 4.39 3.50
C LEU A 109 2.80 3.28 4.07
N GLU A 110 1.59 3.12 3.52
CA GLU A 110 0.65 2.06 3.91
C GLU A 110 1.25 0.66 3.65
N GLY A 111 1.87 0.45 2.50
CA GLY A 111 2.53 -0.81 2.15
C GLY A 111 3.64 -1.17 3.14
N TRP A 112 4.50 -0.21 3.48
CA TRP A 112 5.55 -0.40 4.48
C TRP A 112 4.96 -0.71 5.87
N ILE A 113 3.96 0.05 6.34
CA ILE A 113 3.29 -0.19 7.63
C ILE A 113 2.70 -1.60 7.70
N ARG A 114 2.07 -2.08 6.61
CA ARG A 114 1.51 -3.43 6.54
C ARG A 114 2.58 -4.52 6.64
N VAL A 115 3.74 -4.34 6.01
CA VAL A 115 4.86 -5.28 6.15
C VAL A 115 5.38 -5.29 7.59
N CYS A 116 5.51 -4.11 8.21
CA CYS A 116 5.89 -4.01 9.62
C CYS A 116 4.88 -4.69 10.55
N LEU A 117 3.58 -4.58 10.27
CA LEU A 117 2.52 -5.24 11.02
C LEU A 117 2.66 -6.76 11.02
N LEU A 118 2.98 -7.35 9.86
CA LEU A 118 3.15 -8.80 9.70
C LEU A 118 4.37 -9.33 10.49
N GLY A 119 5.47 -8.58 10.48
CA GLY A 119 6.70 -8.95 11.19
C GLY A 119 6.79 -8.46 12.64
N PHE A 120 5.74 -7.82 13.16
CA PHE A 120 5.81 -6.95 14.34
C PHE A 120 6.51 -7.57 15.57
N TRP A 121 6.29 -8.86 15.85
CA TRP A 121 6.84 -9.53 17.04
C TRP A 121 8.33 -9.89 16.95
N GLU A 122 8.91 -9.86 15.76
CA GLU A 122 10.32 -10.16 15.51
C GLU A 122 11.09 -8.93 14.99
N LEU A 123 10.35 -7.89 14.58
CA LEU A 123 10.91 -6.68 13.99
C LEU A 123 11.61 -5.80 15.03
N THR A 124 12.78 -5.27 14.70
CA THR A 124 13.44 -4.20 15.47
C THR A 124 13.25 -2.85 14.78
N PRO A 125 13.46 -1.70 15.47
CA PRO A 125 13.38 -0.38 14.83
C PRO A 125 14.31 -0.26 13.62
N GLU A 126 15.52 -0.80 13.72
CA GLU A 126 16.51 -0.81 12.65
C GLU A 126 16.01 -1.63 11.45
N ARG A 127 15.40 -2.78 11.70
CA ARG A 127 14.81 -3.62 10.64
C ARG A 127 13.58 -2.97 10.01
N ALA A 128 12.74 -2.29 10.77
CA ALA A 128 11.61 -1.53 10.22
C ALA A 128 12.11 -0.44 9.25
N TRP A 129 13.20 0.24 9.62
CA TRP A 129 13.86 1.23 8.78
C TRP A 129 14.54 0.63 7.54
N GLU A 130 15.23 -0.51 7.68
CA GLU A 130 15.82 -1.22 6.53
C GLU A 130 14.76 -1.67 5.53
N LEU A 131 13.60 -2.15 5.99
CA LEU A 131 12.48 -2.51 5.13
C LEU A 131 11.96 -1.31 4.34
N ALA A 132 11.82 -0.14 4.98
CA ALA A 132 11.47 1.09 4.29
C ALA A 132 12.48 1.40 3.18
N ARG A 133 13.78 1.37 3.49
CA ARG A 133 14.85 1.60 2.52
C ARG A 133 14.78 0.64 1.34
N LEU A 134 14.61 -0.66 1.58
CA LEU A 134 14.54 -1.68 0.53
C LEU A 134 13.32 -1.47 -0.39
N ILE A 135 12.14 -1.24 0.19
CA ILE A 135 10.90 -1.03 -0.58
C ILE A 135 11.03 0.23 -1.45
N LEU A 136 11.50 1.33 -0.87
CA LEU A 136 11.57 2.63 -1.54
C LEU A 136 12.71 2.69 -2.57
N SER A 137 13.88 2.13 -2.28
CA SER A 137 15.00 2.05 -3.24
C SER A 137 14.67 1.14 -4.43
N SER A 138 14.12 -0.05 -4.18
CA SER A 138 13.73 -0.98 -5.24
C SER A 138 12.70 -0.35 -6.19
N LYS A 139 11.76 0.45 -5.66
CA LYS A 139 10.78 1.15 -6.49
C LYS A 139 11.42 2.25 -7.33
N LYS A 140 12.28 3.08 -6.72
CA LYS A 140 13.00 4.13 -7.45
C LYS A 140 13.86 3.55 -8.58
N GLU A 141 14.59 2.47 -8.31
CA GLU A 141 15.37 1.76 -9.32
C GLU A 141 14.49 1.11 -10.39
N ALA A 142 13.32 0.61 -10.03
CA ALA A 142 12.34 0.10 -11.01
C ALA A 142 11.80 1.24 -11.89
N GLU A 143 11.48 2.40 -11.33
CA GLU A 143 11.03 3.57 -12.09
C GLU A 143 12.13 4.14 -13.00
N GLU A 144 13.38 4.22 -12.54
CA GLU A 144 14.51 4.67 -13.36
C GLU A 144 14.83 3.68 -14.49
N ARG A 145 14.70 2.38 -14.24
CA ARG A 145 14.78 1.36 -15.29
C ARG A 145 13.63 1.49 -16.29
N ALA A 146 12.40 1.59 -15.80
CA ALA A 146 11.21 1.75 -16.64
C ALA A 146 11.29 3.02 -17.50
N LEU A 147 11.78 4.13 -16.94
CA LEU A 147 11.98 5.38 -17.67
C LEU A 147 13.07 5.27 -18.74
N ARG A 148 14.15 4.53 -18.48
CA ARG A 148 15.17 4.24 -19.50
C ARG A 148 14.57 3.43 -20.65
N THR A 149 13.84 2.37 -20.35
CA THR A 149 13.12 1.58 -21.37
C THR A 149 12.14 2.43 -22.16
N LEU A 150 11.43 3.34 -21.49
CA LEU A 150 10.50 4.27 -22.13
C LEU A 150 11.22 5.19 -23.14
N ARG A 151 12.38 5.74 -22.77
CA ARG A 151 13.23 6.55 -23.66
C ARG A 151 13.74 5.76 -24.86
N GLU A 152 14.18 4.53 -24.63
CA GLU A 152 14.66 3.64 -25.70
C GLU A 152 13.56 3.31 -26.72
N VAL A 153 12.31 3.12 -26.27
CA VAL A 153 11.20 2.71 -27.15
C VAL A 153 10.47 3.89 -27.80
N LEU A 154 10.18 4.97 -27.08
CA LEU A 154 9.48 6.13 -27.62
C LEU A 154 10.42 7.16 -28.27
N GLY A 155 11.70 7.14 -27.91
CA GLY A 155 12.65 8.20 -28.25
C GLY A 155 12.60 9.39 -27.29
N GLU A 156 13.75 10.07 -27.13
CA GLU A 156 13.94 11.13 -26.12
C GLU A 156 12.92 12.27 -26.25
N GLU A 157 12.60 12.69 -27.47
CA GLU A 157 11.70 13.82 -27.73
C GLU A 157 10.27 13.56 -27.24
N LEU A 158 9.72 12.38 -27.56
CA LEU A 158 8.36 12.01 -27.13
C LEU A 158 8.30 11.72 -25.62
N THR A 159 9.35 11.14 -25.05
CA THR A 159 9.44 10.95 -23.60
C THR A 159 9.51 12.28 -22.85
N GLU A 160 10.35 13.22 -23.28
CA GLU A 160 10.42 14.57 -22.71
C GLU A 160 9.08 15.30 -22.83
N LYS A 161 8.40 15.17 -23.97
CA LYS A 161 7.06 15.72 -24.16
C LYS A 161 6.06 15.11 -23.18
N LEU A 162 6.07 13.80 -22.98
CA LEU A 162 5.22 13.12 -22.00
C LEU A 162 5.47 13.61 -20.58
N LEU A 163 6.74 13.78 -20.19
CA LEU A 163 7.11 14.22 -18.84
C LEU A 163 6.72 15.69 -18.59
N LYS A 164 6.95 16.57 -19.56
CA LYS A 164 6.67 18.02 -19.46
C LYS A 164 5.19 18.35 -19.62
N GLU A 165 4.56 17.86 -20.69
CA GLU A 165 3.16 18.17 -21.01
C GLU A 165 2.17 17.24 -20.29
N GLY A 166 2.67 16.15 -19.70
CA GLY A 166 1.86 15.14 -19.00
C GLY A 166 1.08 14.21 -19.92
N LYS A 167 1.22 14.35 -21.24
CA LYS A 167 0.48 13.58 -22.24
C LYS A 167 1.18 13.59 -23.61
N ILE A 168 0.95 12.56 -24.40
CA ILE A 168 1.39 12.46 -25.80
C ILE A 168 0.26 11.94 -26.68
N LEU A 169 0.29 12.36 -27.95
CA LEU A 169 -0.59 11.81 -28.99
C LEU A 169 0.09 10.58 -29.60
N VAL A 170 -0.62 9.46 -29.63
CA VAL A 170 -0.16 8.18 -30.15
C VAL A 170 -1.04 7.78 -31.32
N LYS A 171 -0.44 7.56 -32.47
CA LYS A 171 -1.13 7.03 -33.66
C LYS A 171 -1.05 5.51 -33.66
N ALA A 172 -2.21 4.87 -33.67
CA ALA A 172 -2.34 3.43 -33.75
C ALA A 172 -2.09 2.90 -35.18
N ALA A 173 -1.77 1.61 -35.31
CA ALA A 173 -1.60 0.95 -36.62
C ALA A 173 -2.84 1.06 -37.53
N ASN A 174 -4.04 1.16 -36.95
CA ASN A 174 -5.29 1.37 -37.70
C ASN A 174 -5.54 2.83 -38.12
N GLY A 175 -4.58 3.73 -37.87
CA GLY A 175 -4.65 5.15 -38.22
C GLY A 175 -5.42 6.03 -37.22
N ARG A 176 -6.06 5.46 -36.20
CA ARG A 176 -6.70 6.25 -35.13
C ARG A 176 -5.67 6.86 -34.20
N GLU A 177 -6.03 7.98 -33.59
CA GLU A 177 -5.18 8.69 -32.64
C GLU A 177 -5.76 8.61 -31.23
N TYR A 178 -4.86 8.47 -30.26
CA TYR A 178 -5.19 8.38 -28.84
C TYR A 178 -4.25 9.27 -28.05
N LEU A 179 -4.76 9.85 -26.98
CA LEU A 179 -3.98 10.64 -26.06
C LEU A 179 -3.59 9.77 -24.86
N LEU A 180 -2.30 9.48 -24.68
CA LEU A 180 -1.76 8.71 -23.56
C LEU A 180 -1.17 9.67 -22.52
N THR A 181 -1.62 9.58 -21.27
CA THR A 181 -1.14 10.44 -20.18
C THR A 181 0.06 9.82 -19.45
N LYS A 182 0.81 10.65 -18.73
CA LYS A 182 1.97 10.20 -17.90
C LYS A 182 1.58 9.22 -16.78
N ASN A 183 0.29 9.15 -16.44
CA ASN A 183 -0.26 8.22 -15.45
C ASN A 183 -0.84 6.94 -16.10
N GLY A 184 -0.68 6.79 -17.42
CA GLY A 184 -1.18 5.64 -18.17
C GLY A 184 -2.68 5.68 -18.46
N GLU A 185 -3.35 6.83 -18.42
CA GLU A 185 -4.72 6.96 -18.92
C GLU A 185 -4.72 7.10 -20.44
N VAL A 186 -5.72 6.51 -21.11
CA VAL A 186 -5.88 6.60 -22.57
C VAL A 186 -7.17 7.32 -22.88
N LEU A 187 -7.08 8.42 -23.61
CA LEU A 187 -8.18 9.33 -23.93
C LEU A 187 -8.33 9.49 -25.45
N SER A 188 -9.47 10.03 -25.88
CA SER A 188 -9.61 10.57 -27.23
C SER A 188 -8.69 11.78 -27.44
N PRO A 189 -8.37 12.16 -28.69
CA PRO A 189 -7.51 13.31 -28.98
C PRO A 189 -8.03 14.64 -28.38
N ASP A 190 -9.35 14.79 -28.28
CA ASP A 190 -10.01 15.94 -27.65
C ASP A 190 -10.13 15.82 -26.11
N GLY A 191 -9.68 14.72 -25.53
CA GLY A 191 -9.68 14.43 -24.10
C GLY A 191 -11.05 14.10 -23.49
N ARG A 192 -12.11 13.98 -24.29
CA ARG A 192 -13.49 13.81 -23.80
C ARG A 192 -13.88 12.38 -23.47
N GLU A 193 -13.38 11.42 -24.24
CA GLU A 193 -13.67 10.00 -24.05
C GLU A 193 -12.49 9.28 -23.40
N ARG A 194 -12.79 8.31 -22.54
CA ARG A 194 -11.78 7.44 -21.92
C ARG A 194 -11.82 6.06 -22.57
N PHE A 195 -10.65 5.50 -22.80
CA PHE A 195 -10.48 4.16 -23.34
C PHE A 195 -9.87 3.24 -22.29
N CYS A 196 -10.34 2.01 -22.24
CA CYS A 196 -9.73 0.95 -21.46
C CYS A 196 -8.73 0.21 -22.34
N VAL A 197 -7.49 0.15 -21.87
CA VAL A 197 -6.43 -0.69 -22.42
C VAL A 197 -6.00 -1.64 -21.31
N GLN A 198 -6.36 -2.91 -21.45
CA GLN A 198 -6.02 -3.93 -20.47
C GLN A 198 -4.61 -4.45 -20.73
N VAL A 199 -3.75 -4.33 -19.71
CA VAL A 199 -2.40 -4.90 -19.71
C VAL A 199 -2.39 -6.01 -18.67
N LYS A 200 -2.09 -7.24 -19.08
CA LYS A 200 -2.02 -8.39 -18.16
C LYS A 200 -0.96 -8.11 -17.10
N GLY A 201 -1.35 -8.14 -15.82
CA GLY A 201 -0.47 -7.80 -14.70
C GLY A 201 -0.21 -6.30 -14.50
N GLY A 202 -0.90 -5.42 -15.26
CA GLY A 202 -0.66 -3.98 -15.26
C GLY A 202 -0.87 -3.29 -13.90
N GLU A 203 -1.66 -3.89 -13.00
CA GLU A 203 -1.91 -3.35 -11.65
C GLU A 203 -0.67 -3.38 -10.75
N LYS A 204 0.28 -4.25 -11.08
CA LYS A 204 1.54 -4.43 -10.33
C LYS A 204 2.73 -3.75 -11.02
N LEU A 205 2.53 -3.16 -12.20
CA LEU A 205 3.61 -2.55 -12.96
C LEU A 205 3.97 -1.17 -12.40
N PRO A 206 5.27 -0.80 -12.39
CA PRO A 206 5.70 0.58 -12.24
C PRO A 206 4.99 1.50 -13.25
N THR A 207 4.80 2.75 -12.89
CA THR A 207 4.02 3.72 -13.68
C THR A 207 4.50 3.81 -15.13
N TYR A 208 5.81 3.92 -15.37
CA TYR A 208 6.36 4.03 -16.72
C TYR A 208 6.31 2.73 -17.52
N ASP A 209 6.38 1.57 -16.87
CA ASP A 209 6.17 0.27 -17.54
C ASP A 209 4.71 0.10 -17.96
N LEU A 210 3.76 0.57 -17.15
CA LEU A 210 2.35 0.60 -17.51
C LEU A 210 2.09 1.53 -18.70
N VAL A 211 2.69 2.72 -18.69
CA VAL A 211 2.62 3.67 -19.81
C VAL A 211 3.20 3.04 -21.08
N LEU A 212 4.38 2.41 -20.99
CA LEU A 212 5.04 1.74 -22.10
C LEU A 212 4.16 0.61 -22.66
N ALA A 213 3.63 -0.25 -21.79
CA ALA A 213 2.77 -1.36 -22.18
C ALA A 213 1.50 -0.86 -22.91
N LYS A 214 0.90 0.24 -22.42
CA LYS A 214 -0.26 0.85 -23.09
C LYS A 214 0.11 1.54 -24.40
N TYR A 215 1.27 2.18 -24.48
CA TYR A 215 1.79 2.74 -25.73
C TYR A 215 1.94 1.64 -26.80
N LEU A 216 2.58 0.52 -26.45
CA LEU A 216 2.75 -0.61 -27.35
C LEU A 216 1.40 -1.24 -27.74
N ALA A 217 0.47 -1.37 -26.81
CA ALA A 217 -0.88 -1.85 -27.12
C ALA A 217 -1.62 -0.91 -28.09
N ILE A 218 -1.50 0.41 -27.92
CA ILE A 218 -2.09 1.38 -28.84
C ILE A 218 -1.46 1.30 -30.23
N ARG A 219 -0.13 1.28 -30.28
CA ARG A 219 0.63 1.27 -31.53
C ARG A 219 0.40 -0.02 -32.32
N ASP A 220 0.52 -1.17 -31.66
CA ASP A 220 0.68 -2.47 -32.31
C ASP A 220 -0.58 -3.35 -32.25
N ARG A 221 -1.48 -3.15 -31.29
CA ARG A 221 -2.68 -3.99 -31.06
C ARG A 221 -3.95 -3.16 -30.77
N PRO A 222 -4.35 -2.22 -31.65
CA PRO A 222 -5.45 -1.31 -31.37
C PRO A 222 -6.81 -2.01 -31.18
N GLU A 223 -6.96 -3.25 -31.66
CA GLU A 223 -8.12 -4.12 -31.40
C GLU A 223 -8.33 -4.45 -29.92
N SER A 224 -7.30 -4.34 -29.08
CA SER A 224 -7.41 -4.52 -27.63
C SER A 224 -7.97 -3.29 -26.89
N ILE A 225 -8.11 -2.15 -27.58
CA ILE A 225 -8.61 -0.91 -27.00
C ILE A 225 -10.14 -0.93 -27.04
N SER A 226 -10.77 -0.85 -25.87
CA SER A 226 -12.23 -0.74 -25.77
C SER A 226 -12.63 0.63 -25.23
N THR A 227 -13.67 1.24 -25.78
CA THR A 227 -14.22 2.49 -25.25
C THR A 227 -14.88 2.21 -23.91
N LEU A 228 -14.52 2.96 -22.87
CA LEU A 228 -15.30 2.98 -21.63
C LEU A 228 -16.59 3.75 -21.95
N ARG A 229 -17.62 3.06 -22.47
CA ARG A 229 -18.94 3.67 -22.62
C ARG A 229 -19.35 4.27 -21.28
N ARG A 230 -19.92 5.48 -21.29
CA ARG A 230 -20.69 6.08 -20.18
C ARG A 230 -21.87 5.16 -19.82
N ARG A 231 -21.62 3.99 -19.24
CA ARG A 231 -22.59 3.19 -18.53
C ARG A 231 -22.16 3.22 -17.06
N ARG A 232 -23.00 3.88 -16.27
CA ARG A 232 -23.46 3.66 -14.89
C ARG A 232 -22.92 2.47 -14.06
N ASN A 233 -21.71 1.95 -14.31
CA ASN A 233 -21.24 0.66 -13.82
C ASN A 233 -19.83 0.74 -13.19
N TRP A 234 -19.41 1.93 -12.72
CA TRP A 234 -18.27 2.06 -11.79
C TRP A 234 -18.46 1.15 -10.56
N TRP A 235 -19.72 0.97 -10.14
CA TRP A 235 -20.12 0.03 -9.10
C TRP A 235 -19.93 -1.42 -9.50
N GLU A 236 -20.17 -1.84 -10.75
CA GLU A 236 -19.99 -3.26 -11.15
C GLU A 236 -18.52 -3.66 -11.25
N GLY A 237 -17.64 -2.77 -11.72
CA GLY A 237 -16.20 -3.05 -11.73
C GLY A 237 -15.63 -3.15 -10.32
N ARG A 238 -16.09 -2.27 -9.42
CA ARG A 238 -15.72 -2.30 -8.00
C ARG A 238 -16.38 -3.48 -7.26
N LEU A 239 -17.62 -3.83 -7.59
CA LEU A 239 -18.32 -5.01 -7.06
C LEU A 239 -17.67 -6.30 -7.55
N ARG A 240 -17.22 -6.40 -8.82
CA ARG A 240 -16.48 -7.58 -9.28
C ARG A 240 -15.15 -7.74 -8.57
N MET A 241 -14.42 -6.65 -8.31
CA MET A 241 -13.19 -6.71 -7.49
C MET A 241 -13.50 -7.09 -6.04
N LEU A 242 -14.52 -6.49 -5.43
CA LEU A 242 -14.91 -6.80 -4.05
C LEU A 242 -15.46 -8.23 -3.90
N VAL A 243 -16.22 -8.72 -4.89
CA VAL A 243 -16.70 -10.10 -4.93
C VAL A 243 -15.52 -11.05 -5.13
N HIS A 244 -14.54 -10.72 -5.97
CA HIS A 244 -13.34 -11.53 -6.12
C HIS A 244 -12.46 -11.54 -4.86
N GLU A 245 -12.31 -10.39 -4.19
CA GLU A 245 -11.61 -10.30 -2.89
C GLU A 245 -12.36 -11.07 -1.80
N LEU A 246 -13.70 -11.04 -1.79
CA LEU A 246 -14.53 -11.82 -0.89
C LEU A 246 -14.49 -13.32 -1.21
N GLU A 247 -14.51 -13.72 -2.48
CA GLU A 247 -14.34 -15.13 -2.90
C GLU A 247 -12.96 -15.65 -2.48
N MET A 248 -11.90 -14.85 -2.62
CA MET A 248 -10.56 -15.19 -2.16
C MET A 248 -10.44 -15.24 -0.62
N LEU A 249 -11.21 -14.42 0.10
CA LEU A 249 -11.30 -14.47 1.55
C LEU A 249 -12.11 -15.68 2.03
N MET A 250 -13.21 -16.01 1.35
CA MET A 250 -14.01 -17.21 1.64
C MET A 250 -13.23 -18.49 1.34
N PHE A 251 -12.47 -18.54 0.25
CA PHE A 251 -11.61 -19.68 -0.07
C PHE A 251 -10.51 -19.89 0.98
N ARG A 252 -10.00 -18.81 1.58
CA ARG A 252 -9.05 -18.88 2.71
C ARG A 252 -9.69 -19.27 4.03
N MET A 253 -10.97 -18.95 4.21
CA MET A 253 -11.72 -19.38 5.40
C MET A 253 -12.17 -20.84 5.30
N ASP A 254 -12.40 -21.37 4.09
CA ASP A 254 -12.67 -22.80 3.86
C ASP A 254 -11.39 -23.65 4.04
N GLU A 255 -10.20 -23.14 3.67
CA GLU A 255 -8.92 -23.82 3.97
C GLU A 255 -8.54 -23.79 5.47
N GLU A 256 -9.07 -22.84 6.26
CA GLU A 256 -8.94 -22.81 7.73
C GLU A 256 -10.09 -23.55 8.45
N GLY A 257 -11.06 -24.10 7.71
CA GLY A 257 -12.25 -24.78 8.21
C GLY A 257 -12.26 -26.31 8.11
N GLU A 258 -11.25 -26.94 7.51
CA GLU A 258 -11.12 -28.40 7.37
C GLU A 258 -10.15 -29.05 8.38
N GLU A 259 -10.04 -28.52 9.61
CA GLU A 259 -9.49 -29.25 10.76
C GLU A 259 -10.42 -29.12 11.98
N ASP A 260 -11.68 -29.58 11.89
CA ASP A 260 -12.43 -30.07 13.08
C ASP A 260 -13.75 -30.78 12.71
N GLU A 261 -13.70 -31.85 11.90
CA GLU A 261 -14.73 -32.90 11.95
C GLU A 261 -14.06 -34.28 11.92
N GLY A 262 -13.57 -34.69 13.09
CA GLY A 262 -13.04 -36.01 13.36
C GLY A 262 -13.52 -36.54 14.72
N LEU A 263 -14.79 -36.33 15.05
CA LEU A 263 -15.48 -37.10 16.08
C LEU A 263 -16.31 -38.20 15.41
N GLU A 264 -15.72 -39.39 15.29
CA GLU A 264 -16.47 -40.64 15.31
C GLU A 264 -15.90 -41.55 16.41
N ASP A 265 -16.72 -41.69 17.46
CA ASP A 265 -17.02 -42.88 18.25
C ASP A 265 -15.91 -43.87 18.71
N VAL A 266 -15.71 -43.86 20.04
CA VAL A 266 -15.56 -44.98 20.99
C VAL A 266 -15.42 -46.40 20.40
N VAL A 267 -14.38 -47.15 20.80
CA VAL A 267 -14.34 -48.49 21.50
C VAL A 267 -12.84 -48.76 21.81
N TRP A 268 -12.34 -48.93 23.04
CA TRP A 268 -12.59 -49.95 24.09
C TRP A 268 -12.39 -49.38 25.49
#